data_AF-A0A2V8J8A4-F1
#
_entry.id   AF-A0A2V8J8A4-F1
#
_cell.length_a   1.000
_cell.length_b   1.000
_cell.length_c   1.000
_cell.angle_alpha   90.00
_cell.angle_beta   90.00
_cell.angle_gamma   90.00
#
_symmetry.space_group_name_H-M   'P 1'
#
loop_
_entity.id
_entity.type
_entity.pdbx_description
1 polymer ?
#
loop_
_entity_poly.entity_id
_entity_poly.type
_entity_poly.pdbx_seq_one_letter_code
_entity_poly.pdbx_strand_id
1 'polypeptide(L)' 'MSDISIVGVPMDLGADRRGVDMGPSALRYANLNEKLKELG' A
#
# COMPACT_ATOMS: atom_id res chain seq x y z
N MET A 1 -11.98 13.16 13.05
CA MET A 1 -11.80 12.28 11.89
C MET A 1 -10.43 12.61 11.33
N SER A 2 -9.46 11.73 11.50
CA SER A 2 -8.09 11.98 11.05
C SER A 2 -8.04 11.71 9.55
N ASP A 3 -7.71 12.71 8.75
CA ASP A 3 -7.55 12.52 7.31
C ASP A 3 -6.23 11.79 7.02
N ILE A 4 -6.33 10.50 6.70
CA ILE A 4 -5.18 9.66 6.36
C ILE A 4 -4.95 9.71 4.85
N SER A 5 -3.75 10.15 4.45
CA SER A 5 -3.29 10.08 3.07
C SER A 5 -2.38 8.88 2.85
N ILE A 6 -2.66 8.08 1.82
CA ILE A 6 -1.88 6.88 1.48
C ILE A 6 -1.18 7.11 0.15
N VAL A 7 0.14 7.18 0.18
CA VAL A 7 0.99 7.31 -1.01
C VAL A 7 1.57 5.95 -1.35
N GLY A 8 1.25 5.44 -2.55
CA GLY A 8 1.90 4.25 -3.09
C GLY A 8 3.10 4.64 -3.92
N VAL A 9 4.26 4.02 -3.66
CA VAL A 9 5.47 4.21 -4.45
C VAL A 9 5.87 2.87 -5.08
N PRO A 10 5.33 2.53 -6.26
CA PRO A 10 5.64 1.28 -6.94
C PRO A 10 7.03 1.37 -7.58
N MET A 11 8.06 1.02 -6.83
CA MET A 11 9.46 1.09 -7.25
C MET A 11 10.21 -0.15 -6.77
N ASP A 12 11.04 -0.72 -7.63
CA ASP A 12 11.89 -1.88 -7.37
C ASP A 12 13.40 -1.57 -7.50
N LEU A 13 13.77 -0.29 -7.66
CA LEU A 13 15.17 0.14 -7.70
C LEU A 13 15.89 -0.23 -6.40
N GLY A 14 16.96 -1.02 -6.53
CA GLY A 14 17.76 -1.51 -5.40
C GLY A 14 17.27 -2.85 -4.83
N ALA A 15 16.23 -3.47 -5.40
CA ALA A 15 15.81 -4.80 -5.03
C ALA A 15 16.62 -5.88 -5.76
N ASP A 16 17.05 -6.91 -5.03
CA ASP A 16 17.66 -8.13 -5.58
C ASP A 16 16.64 -9.01 -6.34
N ARG A 17 15.34 -8.84 -6.03
CA ARG A 17 14.24 -9.64 -6.59
C ARG A 17 13.15 -8.76 -7.17
N ARG A 18 12.59 -9.19 -8.30
CA ARG A 18 11.47 -8.52 -8.96
C ARG A 18 10.17 -8.61 -8.14
N GLY A 19 9.29 -7.63 -8.34
CA GLY A 19 7.92 -7.64 -7.84
C GLY A 19 7.66 -6.84 -6.56
N VAL A 20 8.68 -6.15 -6.02
CA VAL A 20 8.53 -5.24 -4.87
C VAL A 20 7.63 -4.04 -5.22
N ASP A 21 7.69 -3.58 -6.46
CA ASP A 21 6.85 -2.55 -7.04
C ASP A 21 5.34 -2.88 -7.01
N MET A 22 4.97 -4.16 -6.96
CA MET A 22 3.57 -4.60 -6.85
C MET A 22 2.99 -4.44 -5.44
N GLY A 23 3.83 -4.27 -4.42
CA GLY A 23 3.41 -4.22 -3.01
C GLY A 23 2.31 -3.19 -2.70
N PRO A 24 2.45 -1.92 -3.12
CA PRO A 24 1.41 -0.91 -2.90
C PRO A 24 0.05 -1.31 -3.49
N SER A 25 0.02 -1.90 -4.69
CA SER A 25 -1.21 -2.37 -5.33
C SER A 25 -1.79 -3.59 -4.60
N ALA A 26 -0.95 -4.54 -4.18
CA ALA A 26 -1.37 -5.71 -3.42
C ALA A 26 -2.05 -5.33 -2.10
N LEU A 27 -1.50 -4.35 -1.38
CA LEU A 27 -2.11 -3.81 -0.16
C LEU A 27 -3.49 -3.19 -0.44
N ARG A 28 -3.64 -2.44 -1.54
CA ARG A 28 -4.94 -1.89 -1.94
C ARG A 28 -5.95 -2.98 -2.27
N TYR A 29 -5.54 -4.03 -2.99
CA TYR A 29 -6.40 -5.19 -3.25
C TYR A 29 -6.76 -5.98 -1.99
N ALA A 30 -5.94 -5.92 -0.94
CA ALA A 30 -6.19 -6.56 0.35
C ALA A 30 -7.15 -5.77 1.27
N ASN A 31 -7.93 -4.84 0.72
CA ASN A 31 -8.90 -3.99 1.42
C ASN A 31 -8.26 -3.09 2.50
N LEU A 32 -7.10 -2.50 2.21
CA LEU A 32 -6.40 -1.60 3.13
C LEU A 32 -7.29 -0.45 3.63
N ASN A 33 -8.09 0.15 2.74
CA ASN A 33 -8.92 1.30 3.08
C ASN A 33 -10.05 0.92 4.05
N GLU A 34 -10.71 -0.21 3.82
CA GLU A 34 -11.78 -0.75 4.65
C GLU A 34 -11.24 -1.04 6.05
N LYS A 35 -10.09 -1.71 6.14
CA LYS A 35 -9.43 -2.02 7.41
C LYS A 35 -9.01 -0.77 8.17
N LEU A 36 -8.53 0.27 7.48
CA LEU A 36 -8.17 1.53 8.13
C LEU A 36 -9.40 2.25 8.71
N LYS A 37 -10.55 2.20 8.02
CA LYS A 37 -11.83 2.76 8.53
C LYS A 37 -12.36 2.01 9.75
N GLU A 38 -12.11 0.71 9.87
CA GLU A 38 -12.51 -0.08 11.04
C GLU A 38 -11.74 0.31 12.32
N LEU A 39 -10.61 1.02 12.18
CA LEU A 39 -9.75 1.41 13.30
C LEU A 39 -10.11 2.79 13.90
N GLY A 40 -10.97 3.60 13.26
CA GLY A 40 -11.44 4.91 13.79
C GLY A 40 -11.72 5.96 12.72
#